data_AF-A0A6G2PSH6-F1
#
_entry.id   AF-A0A6G2PSH6-F1
#
_cell.length_a   1.000
_cell.length_b   1.000
_cell.length_c   1.000
_cell.angle_alpha   90.00
_cell.angle_beta   90.00
_cell.angle_gamma   90.00
#
_symmetry.space_group_name_H-M   'P 1'
#
loop_
_entity.id
_entity.type
_entity.pdbx_description
1 polymer ?
#
loop_
_entity_poly.entity_id
_entity_poly.type
_entity_poly.pdbx_seq_one_letter_code
_entity_poly.pdbx_strand_id
1 'polypeptide(L)'
;MPPELDADETLAGRQNATVGNASIDFDKGRKGDALIVAVRCRGAGTVKVAVQSVHVSFPLECLADQVSTTYNEMGVSGADRGGVVSVEAPSSVHWSMTIGRGEPAQEETPTATTPSS
;
A
#
# COMPACT_ATOMS: atom_id res chain seq x y z
N MET A 1 1.59 15.04 -3.85
CA MET A 1 0.65 14.94 -2.72
C MET A 1 0.40 13.46 -2.46
N PRO A 2 0.43 13.02 -1.19
CA PRO A 2 0.11 11.64 -0.83
C PRO A 2 -1.30 11.23 -1.30
N PRO A 3 -1.52 9.96 -1.65
CA PRO A 3 -2.86 9.46 -1.95
C PRO A 3 -3.83 9.66 -0.79
N GLU A 4 -5.11 9.84 -1.10
CA GLU A 4 -6.18 9.84 -0.11
C GLU A 4 -6.63 8.41 0.16
N LEU A 5 -7.10 8.19 1.39
CA LEU A 5 -7.74 6.96 1.85
C LEU A 5 -9.25 7.11 1.68
N ASP A 6 -9.96 5.99 1.65
CA ASP A 6 -11.42 5.98 1.63
C ASP A 6 -12.00 6.48 2.97
N ALA A 7 -13.27 6.88 2.96
CA ALA A 7 -13.88 7.59 4.08
C ALA A 7 -14.01 6.75 5.37
N ASP A 8 -14.05 5.43 5.23
CA ASP A 8 -14.12 4.43 6.29
C ASP A 8 -12.73 3.93 6.74
N GLU A 9 -11.68 4.33 6.04
CA GLU A 9 -10.29 4.02 6.38
C GLU A 9 -9.71 5.08 7.34
N THR A 10 -8.73 4.67 8.15
CA THR A 10 -8.03 5.54 9.10
C THR A 10 -6.56 5.67 8.77
N LEU A 11 -6.02 6.89 8.90
CA LEU A 11 -4.62 7.17 8.65
C LEU A 11 -3.71 6.54 9.72
N ALA A 12 -2.77 5.70 9.30
CA ALA A 12 -1.75 5.12 10.17
C ALA A 12 -0.34 5.71 9.94
N GLY A 13 -0.05 6.22 8.74
CA GLY A 13 1.25 6.80 8.41
C GLY A 13 1.23 7.52 7.07
N ARG A 14 2.19 8.41 6.84
CA ARG A 14 2.23 9.23 5.62
C ARG A 14 3.62 9.71 5.27
N GLN A 15 3.91 9.74 3.97
CA GLN A 15 5.09 10.35 3.40
C GLN A 15 4.70 11.36 2.32
N ASN A 16 5.08 12.61 2.52
CA ASN A 16 4.96 13.66 1.52
C ASN A 16 5.85 13.39 0.30
N ALA A 17 5.58 14.08 -0.80
CA ALA A 17 6.31 13.89 -2.05
C ALA A 17 7.82 14.01 -1.85
N THR A 18 8.55 12.99 -2.28
CA THR A 18 10.01 12.87 -2.17
C THR A 18 10.58 12.09 -3.36
N VAL A 19 11.89 11.94 -3.39
CA VAL A 19 12.65 11.05 -4.29
C VAL A 19 13.59 10.18 -3.46
N GLY A 20 14.09 9.09 -4.04
CA GLY A 20 15.03 8.21 -3.34
C GLY A 20 14.38 7.37 -2.24
N ASN A 21 15.21 6.76 -1.42
CA ASN A 21 14.78 5.80 -0.41
C ASN A 21 14.21 6.51 0.84
N ALA A 22 13.30 5.84 1.55
CA ALA A 22 12.80 6.31 2.84
C ALA A 22 12.30 5.16 3.72
N SER A 23 12.11 5.44 5.00
CA SER A 23 11.41 4.57 5.95
C SER A 23 10.32 5.37 6.64
N ILE A 24 9.13 4.77 6.78
CA ILE A 24 7.93 5.41 7.29
C ILE A 24 7.40 4.54 8.43
N ASP A 25 7.38 5.10 9.64
CA ASP A 25 6.68 4.50 10.76
C ASP A 25 5.17 4.61 10.56
N PHE A 26 4.42 3.60 11.00
CA PHE A 26 2.97 3.63 10.99
C PHE A 26 2.37 3.02 12.26
N ASP A 27 1.27 3.63 12.70
CA ASP A 27 0.56 3.25 13.91
C ASP A 27 -0.22 1.94 13.75
N LYS A 28 -0.46 1.25 14.86
CA LYS A 28 -1.29 0.03 14.90
C LYS A 28 -2.76 0.33 14.61
N GLY A 29 -3.46 -0.65 14.05
CA GLY A 29 -4.92 -0.65 13.88
C GLY A 29 -5.64 -1.36 15.02
N ARG A 30 -6.95 -1.57 14.86
CA ARG A 30 -7.76 -2.46 15.68
C ARG A 30 -7.50 -3.91 15.26
N LYS A 31 -7.72 -4.84 16.19
CA LYS A 31 -7.55 -6.26 15.93
C LYS A 31 -8.47 -6.70 14.78
N GLY A 32 -7.89 -7.26 13.73
CA GLY A 32 -8.62 -7.68 12.52
C GLY A 32 -8.64 -6.65 11.39
N ASP A 33 -8.15 -5.42 11.63
CA ASP A 33 -8.01 -4.43 10.55
C ASP A 33 -6.99 -4.90 9.51
N ALA A 34 -7.27 -4.60 8.25
CA ALA A 34 -6.31 -4.69 7.16
C ALA A 34 -5.34 -3.50 7.19
N LEU A 35 -4.19 -3.68 6.54
CA LEU A 35 -3.24 -2.62 6.27
C LEU A 35 -3.37 -2.18 4.80
N ILE A 36 -3.59 -0.90 4.58
CA ILE A 36 -3.64 -0.30 3.23
C ILE A 36 -2.35 0.47 2.99
N VAL A 37 -1.71 0.22 1.86
CA VAL A 37 -0.53 0.98 1.40
C VAL A 37 -0.85 1.57 0.04
N ALA A 38 -1.07 2.89 0.03
CA ALA A 38 -1.35 3.65 -1.17
C ALA A 38 -0.09 4.41 -1.59
N VAL A 39 0.41 4.14 -2.78
CA VAL A 39 1.61 4.79 -3.34
C VAL A 39 1.24 5.52 -4.61
N ARG A 40 1.57 6.81 -4.67
CA ARG A 40 1.54 7.59 -5.90
C ARG A 40 2.95 7.83 -6.37
N CYS A 41 3.22 7.58 -7.65
CA CYS A 41 4.52 7.87 -8.25
C CYS A 41 4.44 8.42 -9.67
N ARG A 42 5.52 9.08 -10.09
CA ARG A 42 5.76 9.59 -11.45
C ARG A 42 7.25 9.60 -11.74
N GLY A 43 7.61 9.27 -12.99
CA GLY A 43 8.98 9.17 -13.45
C GLY A 43 9.33 7.71 -13.71
N ALA A 44 10.14 7.46 -14.74
CA ALA A 44 10.53 6.11 -15.12
C ALA A 44 11.36 5.44 -14.02
N GLY A 45 10.91 4.29 -13.57
CA GLY A 45 11.63 3.44 -12.62
C GLY A 45 10.71 2.49 -11.87
N THR A 46 11.30 1.70 -10.97
CA THR A 46 10.56 0.78 -10.10
C THR A 46 10.74 1.20 -8.66
N VAL A 47 9.63 1.36 -7.94
CA VAL A 47 9.61 1.56 -6.50
C VAL A 47 9.41 0.20 -5.84
N LYS A 48 10.25 -0.17 -4.88
CA LYS A 48 10.05 -1.38 -4.08
C LYS A 48 9.58 -0.97 -2.69
N VAL A 49 8.46 -1.55 -2.27
CA VAL A 49 7.86 -1.30 -0.96
C VAL A 49 7.98 -2.58 -0.13
N ALA A 50 8.48 -2.46 1.09
CA ALA A 50 8.59 -3.58 2.03
C ALA A 50 7.90 -3.22 3.34
N VAL A 51 6.93 -4.04 3.75
CA VAL A 51 6.17 -3.89 4.99
C VAL A 51 6.65 -4.94 5.97
N GLN A 52 7.49 -4.51 6.91
CA GLN A 52 8.25 -5.44 7.76
C GLN A 52 7.35 -6.22 8.73
N SER A 53 6.29 -5.61 9.26
CA SER A 53 5.40 -6.25 10.25
C SER A 53 4.68 -7.49 9.72
N VAL A 54 4.46 -7.58 8.41
CA VAL A 54 3.76 -8.69 7.74
C VAL A 54 4.66 -9.46 6.76
N HIS A 55 5.95 -9.13 6.69
CA HIS A 55 6.94 -9.76 5.78
C HIS A 55 6.53 -9.73 4.30
N VAL A 56 5.80 -8.70 3.88
CA VAL A 56 5.35 -8.50 2.50
C VAL A 56 6.27 -7.50 1.81
N SER A 57 6.62 -7.76 0.55
CA SER A 57 7.24 -6.76 -0.32
C SER A 57 6.71 -6.86 -1.73
N PHE A 58 6.50 -5.73 -2.39
CA PHE A 58 6.01 -5.68 -3.76
C PHE A 58 6.70 -4.56 -4.56
N PRO A 59 7.01 -4.81 -5.85
CA PRO A 59 7.45 -3.76 -6.77
C PRO A 59 6.25 -3.00 -7.35
N LEU A 60 6.46 -1.73 -7.66
CA LEU A 60 5.53 -0.86 -8.39
C LEU A 60 6.27 -0.22 -9.56
N GLU A 61 5.75 -0.40 -10.77
CA GLU A 61 6.26 0.27 -11.96
C GLU A 61 5.72 1.70 -12.03
N CYS A 62 6.64 2.65 -12.19
CA CYS A 62 6.34 4.07 -12.35
C CYS A 62 6.72 4.49 -13.77
N LEU A 63 5.79 5.17 -14.44
CA LEU A 63 5.93 5.56 -15.83
C LEU A 63 6.43 7.01 -15.94
N ALA A 64 7.22 7.31 -16.98
CA ALA A 64 7.83 8.63 -17.18
C ALA A 64 6.80 9.77 -17.22
N ASP A 65 5.76 9.59 -18.03
CA ASP A 65 4.83 10.65 -18.41
C ASP A 65 3.46 10.55 -17.71
N GLN A 66 3.32 9.62 -16.76
CA GLN A 66 2.04 9.34 -16.10
C GLN A 66 2.20 9.29 -14.59
N VAL A 67 1.27 9.93 -13.89
CA VAL A 67 1.11 9.74 -12.46
C VAL A 67 0.28 8.47 -12.27
N SER A 68 0.86 7.46 -11.63
CA SER A 68 0.13 6.27 -11.21
C SER A 68 -0.14 6.33 -9.72
N THR A 69 -1.27 5.78 -9.28
CA THR A 69 -1.55 5.51 -7.87
C THR A 69 -1.96 4.06 -7.73
N THR A 70 -1.27 3.32 -6.86
CA THR A 70 -1.59 1.93 -6.54
C THR A 70 -2.00 1.83 -5.09
N TYR A 71 -3.07 1.07 -4.84
CA TYR A 71 -3.58 0.74 -3.52
C TYR A 71 -3.39 -0.76 -3.31
N ASN A 72 -2.61 -1.13 -2.29
CA ASN A 72 -2.42 -2.52 -1.90
C ASN A 72 -2.98 -2.72 -0.49
N GLU A 73 -3.93 -3.63 -0.38
CA GLU A 73 -4.52 -4.03 0.89
C GLU A 73 -3.98 -5.38 1.35
N MET A 74 -3.72 -5.50 2.65
CA MET A 74 -3.17 -6.70 3.27
C MET A 74 -4.03 -7.10 4.47
N GLY A 75 -4.95 -8.05 4.25
CA GLY A 75 -5.76 -8.70 5.28
C GLY A 75 -5.09 -9.94 5.89
N VAL A 76 -3.81 -9.88 6.23
CA VAL A 76 -3.02 -11.02 6.72
C VAL A 76 -2.77 -10.96 8.23
N SER A 77 -2.35 -12.08 8.82
CA SER A 77 -2.02 -12.15 10.25
C SER A 77 -0.97 -11.10 10.65
N GLY A 78 -1.32 -10.30 11.65
CA GLY A 78 -0.45 -9.24 12.16
C GLY A 78 -0.45 -7.97 11.32
N ALA A 79 -1.33 -7.86 10.31
CA ALA A 79 -1.57 -6.60 9.62
C ALA A 79 -1.98 -5.51 10.60
N ASP A 80 -2.79 -5.80 11.62
CA ASP A 80 -3.24 -4.86 12.65
C ASP A 80 -2.11 -4.24 13.51
N ARG A 81 -0.88 -4.79 13.48
CA ARG A 81 0.25 -4.28 14.24
C ARG A 81 0.86 -3.04 13.58
N GLY A 82 1.38 -2.12 14.39
CA GLY A 82 2.22 -1.01 13.90
C GLY A 82 3.58 -1.51 13.43
N GLY A 83 4.32 -0.66 12.72
CA GLY A 83 5.64 -1.04 12.22
C GLY A 83 6.25 -0.01 11.28
N VAL A 84 7.12 -0.49 10.39
CA VAL A 84 7.86 0.34 9.42
C VAL A 84 7.61 -0.17 8.01
N VAL A 85 7.34 0.76 7.11
CA VAL A 85 7.43 0.54 5.66
C VAL A 85 8.75 1.10 5.16
N SER A 86 9.53 0.28 4.48
CA SER A 86 10.76 0.70 3.79
C SER A 86 10.49 0.85 2.30
N VAL A 87 10.98 1.93 1.71
CA VAL A 87 10.86 2.23 0.29
C VAL A 87 12.23 2.37 -0.32
N GLU A 88 12.48 1.61 -1.38
CA GLU A 88 13.62 1.79 -2.28
C GLU A 88 13.10 2.39 -3.60
N ALA A 89 13.66 3.52 -4.01
CA ALA A 89 13.24 4.19 -5.24
C ALA A 89 14.43 4.87 -5.94
N PRO A 90 14.49 4.81 -7.28
CA PRO A 90 15.43 5.61 -8.05
C PRO A 90 15.21 7.11 -7.81
N SER A 91 16.28 7.91 -7.92
CA SER A 91 16.18 9.37 -7.81
C SER A 91 15.39 10.02 -8.96
N SER A 92 15.15 9.29 -10.06
CA SER A 92 14.29 9.70 -11.18
C SER A 92 12.79 9.60 -10.87
N VAL A 93 12.41 8.91 -9.79
CA VAL A 93 11.01 8.68 -9.44
C VAL A 93 10.62 9.59 -8.27
N HIS A 94 9.66 10.47 -8.54
CA HIS A 94 8.96 11.20 -7.49
C HIS A 94 7.82 10.35 -6.95
N TRP A 95 7.77 10.17 -5.64
CA TRP A 95 6.75 9.34 -5.02
C TRP A 95 6.24 9.95 -3.70
N SER A 96 5.05 9.53 -3.31
CA SER A 96 4.43 9.85 -2.02
C SER A 96 3.55 8.68 -1.59
N MET A 97 3.34 8.51 -0.29
CA MET A 97 2.64 7.36 0.24
C MET A 97 1.71 7.74 1.38
N THR A 98 0.59 7.03 1.46
CA THR A 98 -0.30 7.02 2.61
C THR A 98 -0.47 5.57 3.06
N ILE A 99 -0.41 5.37 4.37
CA ILE A 99 -0.61 4.07 5.02
C ILE A 99 -1.90 4.18 5.83
N GLY A 100 -2.85 3.28 5.55
CA GLY A 100 -4.19 3.27 6.12
C GLY A 100 -4.52 1.98 6.86
N ARG A 101 -5.62 2.03 7.61
CA ARG A 101 -6.29 0.88 8.22
C ARG A 101 -7.75 0.85 7.78
N GLY A 102 -8.28 -0.33 7.54
CA GLY A 102 -9.67 -0.50 7.14
C GLY A 102 -10.16 -1.90 7.48
N GLU A 103 -11.44 -2.14 7.24
CA GLU A 103 -11.95 -3.51 7.23
C GLU A 103 -11.29 -4.28 6.08
N PRO A 104 -10.91 -5.55 6.27
CA PRO A 104 -10.39 -6.35 5.18
C PRO A 104 -11.44 -6.50 4.09
N ALA A 105 -11.02 -6.33 2.84
CA ALA A 105 -11.82 -6.59 1.67
C ALA A 105 -12.41 -8.00 1.75
N GLN A 106 -13.70 -8.11 1.44
CA GLN A 106 -14.36 -9.41 1.37
C GLN A 106 -13.74 -10.20 0.23
N GLU A 107 -13.22 -11.40 0.52
CA GLU A 107 -12.70 -12.29 -0.50
C GLU A 107 -13.86 -12.69 -1.43
N GLU A 108 -13.82 -12.24 -2.69
CA GLU A 108 -14.78 -12.67 -3.71
C GLU A 108 -14.64 -14.19 -3.88
N THR A 109 -15.51 -14.95 -3.22
CA THR A 109 -15.55 -16.40 -3.41
C THR A 109 -15.97 -16.64 -4.86
N PRO A 110 -15.17 -17.31 -5.71
CA PRO A 110 -15.60 -17.60 -7.07
C PRO A 110 -16.87 -18.43 -6.98
N THR A 111 -17.99 -17.88 -7.46
CA THR A 111 -19.23 -18.65 -7.55
C THR A 111 -18.95 -19.81 -8.49
N ALA A 112 -18.90 -21.03 -7.94
CA ALA A 112 -18.86 -22.24 -8.74
C ALA A 112 -20.19 -22.34 -9.50
N THR A 113 -20.22 -21.85 -10.73
CA THR A 113 -21.31 -22.11 -11.66
C THR A 113 -21.24 -23.58 -12.07
N THR A 114 -21.98 -24.45 -11.39
CA THR A 114 -22.27 -25.80 -11.87
C THR A 114 -23.17 -25.69 -13.10
N PRO A 115 -22.77 -26.16 -14.30
CA PRO A 115 -23.70 -26.27 -15.41
C PRO A 115 -24.62 -27.47 -15.16
N SER A 116 -25.91 -27.23 -14.96
CA SER A 116 -26.93 -28.29 -14.99
C SER A 116 -27.06 -28.80 -16.43
N SER A 117 -26.95 -30.12 -16.59
CA SER A 117 -27.27 -30.87 -17.81
C SER A 117 -28.77 -31.12 -17.94
#